data_AF-A0A355FM77-F1
#
_entry.id   AF-A0A355FM77-F1
#
_cell.length_a   1.000
_cell.length_b   1.000
_cell.length_c   1.000
_cell.angle_alpha   90.00
_cell.angle_beta   90.00
_cell.angle_gamma   90.00
#
_symmetry.space_group_name_H-M   'P 1'
#
loop_
_entity.id
_entity.type
_entity.pdbx_description
1 polymer ?
#
loop_
_entity_poly.entity_id
_entity_poly.type
_entity_poly.pdbx_seq_one_letter_code
_entity_poly.pdbx_strand_id
1 'polypeptide(L)'
;MILFMALLRLSFLKTFQYRGYVFINLMSTCIQVFVQISLWLALFTANPVVQETTFNDMINYLVLTGLLALTKMEGPGQLLSRRINYGSIATDLIRPYKLKSCLLSQSIGENLARFLLFVFPVYTVVLAIFGLQLPTSPLHTLVFFHAVLNGAIISFYYF
;
A
#
# COMPACT_ATOMS: atom_id res chain seq x y z
N MET A 1 -13.93 12.62 16.91
CA MET A 1 -12.67 11.84 16.99
C MET A 1 -12.94 10.36 17.29
N ILE A 2 -13.79 10.03 18.28
CA ILE A 2 -14.15 8.63 18.64
C ILE A 2 -14.73 7.85 17.44
N LEU A 3 -15.64 8.44 16.66
CA LEU A 3 -16.24 7.81 15.48
C LEU A 3 -15.19 7.44 14.41
N PHE A 4 -14.19 8.30 14.19
CA PHE A 4 -13.11 8.06 13.24
C PHE A 4 -12.29 6.84 13.67
N MET A 5 -11.85 6.82 14.93
CA MET A 5 -11.06 5.70 15.46
C MET A 5 -11.83 4.37 15.43
N ALA A 6 -13.13 4.42 15.69
CA ALA A 6 -14.00 3.24 15.64
C ALA A 6 -14.14 2.68 14.22
N LEU A 7 -14.34 3.55 13.22
CA LEU A 7 -14.44 3.15 11.81
C LEU A 7 -13.12 2.58 11.28
N LEU A 8 -12.01 3.20 11.62
CA LEU A 8 -10.67 2.69 11.29
C LEU A 8 -10.48 1.27 11.82
N ARG A 9 -10.78 1.06 13.11
CA ARG A 9 -10.67 -0.26 13.75
C ARG A 9 -11.60 -1.29 13.11
N LEU A 10 -12.83 -0.90 12.77
CA LEU A 10 -13.80 -1.80 12.16
C LEU A 10 -13.35 -2.24 10.76
N SER A 11 -12.89 -1.30 9.93
CA SER A 11 -12.34 -1.59 8.59
C SER A 11 -11.11 -2.50 8.67
N PHE A 12 -10.24 -2.28 9.65
CA PHE A 12 -9.10 -3.16 9.90
C PHE A 12 -9.55 -4.60 10.22
N LEU A 13 -10.46 -4.77 11.17
CA LEU A 13 -10.96 -6.09 11.59
C LEU A 13 -11.74 -6.81 10.48
N LYS A 14 -12.47 -6.07 9.64
CA LYS A 14 -13.18 -6.63 8.49
C LYS A 14 -12.24 -7.37 7.53
N THR A 15 -11.03 -6.85 7.34
CA THR A 15 -10.01 -7.47 6.47
C THR A 15 -9.60 -8.86 6.98
N PHE A 16 -9.60 -9.07 8.30
CA PHE A 16 -9.27 -10.37 8.92
C PHE A 16 -10.40 -11.39 8.89
N GLN A 17 -11.67 -10.95 8.81
CA GLN A 17 -12.82 -11.85 8.91
C GLN A 17 -12.89 -12.85 7.75
N TYR A 18 -12.53 -12.42 6.54
CA TYR A 18 -12.59 -13.29 5.38
C TYR A 18 -11.23 -13.94 5.09
N ARG A 19 -10.95 -15.01 5.83
CA ARG A 19 -9.67 -15.77 5.79
C ARG A 19 -9.26 -16.21 4.38
N GLY A 20 -10.21 -16.61 3.54
CA GLY A 20 -9.93 -17.02 2.15
C GLY A 20 -9.35 -15.87 1.32
N TYR A 21 -9.88 -14.66 1.48
CA TYR A 21 -9.33 -13.47 0.81
C TYR A 21 -7.94 -13.11 1.30
N VAL A 22 -7.67 -13.23 2.61
CA VAL A 22 -6.33 -13.02 3.15
C VAL A 22 -5.34 -13.98 2.51
N PHE A 23 -5.67 -15.28 2.44
CA PHE A 23 -4.78 -16.27 1.85
C PHE A 23 -4.52 -16.02 0.36
N ILE A 24 -5.57 -15.74 -0.42
CA ILE A 24 -5.46 -15.46 -1.86
C ILE A 24 -4.59 -14.21 -2.09
N ASN A 25 -4.84 -13.12 -1.38
CA ASN A 25 -4.07 -11.88 -1.57
C ASN A 25 -2.61 -12.04 -1.14
N LEU A 26 -2.35 -12.79 -0.06
CA LEU A 26 -0.98 -13.11 0.35
C LEU A 26 -0.26 -13.88 -0.75
N MET A 27 -0.87 -14.94 -1.29
CA MET A 27 -0.31 -15.72 -2.39
C MET A 27 -0.09 -14.86 -3.64
N SER A 28 -1.07 -14.03 -4.02
CA SER A 28 -0.92 -13.10 -5.14
C SER A 28 0.24 -12.13 -4.94
N THR A 29 0.42 -11.61 -3.73
CA THR A 29 1.52 -10.69 -3.39
C THR A 29 2.87 -11.41 -3.48
N CYS A 30 2.98 -12.63 -2.95
CA CYS A 30 4.18 -13.45 -3.08
C CYS A 30 4.54 -13.71 -4.55
N ILE A 31 3.56 -14.09 -5.38
CA ILE A 31 3.77 -14.35 -6.81
C ILE A 31 4.21 -13.07 -7.52
N GLN A 32 3.58 -11.93 -7.24
CA GLN A 32 3.93 -10.66 -7.86
C GLN A 32 5.39 -10.27 -7.58
N VAL A 33 5.80 -10.35 -6.32
CA VAL A 33 7.17 -10.05 -5.90
C VAL A 33 8.16 -11.04 -6.52
N PHE A 34 7.82 -12.34 -6.50
CA PHE A 34 8.66 -13.38 -7.11
C PHE A 34 8.90 -13.12 -8.60
N VAL A 35 7.83 -12.85 -9.36
CA VAL A 35 7.91 -12.55 -10.80
C VAL A 35 8.79 -11.32 -11.04
N GLN A 36 8.63 -10.26 -10.24
CA GLN A 36 9.41 -9.04 -10.41
C GLN A 36 10.90 -9.27 -10.10
N ILE A 37 11.24 -10.07 -9.09
CA ILE A 37 12.62 -10.47 -8.79
C ILE A 37 13.18 -11.34 -9.93
N SER A 38 12.43 -12.32 -10.42
CA SER A 38 12.85 -13.18 -11.54
C SER A 38 13.11 -12.37 -12.82
N LEU A 39 12.29 -11.35 -13.10
CA LEU A 39 12.50 -10.45 -14.23
C LEU A 39 13.81 -9.68 -14.10
N TRP A 40 14.08 -9.10 -12.93
CA TRP A 40 15.36 -8.41 -12.70
C TRP A 40 16.54 -9.36 -12.76
N LEU A 41 16.42 -10.55 -12.20
CA LEU A 41 17.47 -11.57 -12.25
C LEU A 41 17.80 -11.95 -13.70
N ALA A 42 16.78 -12.22 -14.52
CA ALA A 42 16.97 -12.56 -15.93
C ALA A 42 17.65 -11.43 -16.72
N LEU A 43 17.26 -10.17 -16.45
CA LEU A 43 17.83 -9.01 -17.13
C LEU A 43 19.31 -8.80 -16.76
N PHE A 44 19.65 -8.87 -15.47
CA PHE A 44 21.02 -8.66 -15.01
C PHE A 44 21.95 -9.87 -15.19
N THR A 45 21.40 -11.07 -15.40
CA THR A 45 22.21 -12.24 -15.81
C THR A 45 22.75 -12.05 -17.22
N ALA A 46 22.00 -11.42 -18.11
CA ALA A 46 22.43 -11.13 -19.48
C ALA A 46 23.39 -9.94 -19.57
N ASN A 47 23.22 -8.92 -18.72
CA ASN A 47 24.08 -7.73 -18.66
C ASN A 47 24.31 -7.33 -17.19
N PRO A 48 25.51 -7.58 -16.62
CA PRO A 48 25.77 -7.36 -15.19
C PRO A 48 25.62 -5.90 -14.73
N VAL A 49 25.85 -4.94 -15.64
CA VAL A 49 25.69 -3.51 -15.40
C VAL A 49 24.95 -2.90 -16.58
N VAL A 50 23.81 -2.28 -16.29
CA VAL A 50 23.00 -1.55 -17.27
C VAL A 50 22.92 -0.11 -16.80
N GLN A 51 23.50 0.83 -17.55
CA GLN A 51 23.46 2.26 -17.22
C GLN A 51 23.89 2.57 -15.77
N GLU A 52 24.99 1.98 -15.31
CA GLU A 52 25.52 2.12 -13.93
C GLU A 52 24.61 1.60 -12.81
N THR A 53 23.49 0.96 -13.14
CA THR A 53 22.63 0.29 -12.15
C THR A 53 22.99 -1.19 -12.04
N THR A 54 22.86 -1.71 -10.82
CA THR A 54 23.10 -3.12 -10.49
C THR A 54 21.81 -3.81 -10.08
N PHE A 55 21.84 -5.14 -10.04
CA PHE A 55 20.73 -5.95 -9.53
C PHE A 55 20.28 -5.52 -8.12
N ASN A 56 21.23 -5.20 -7.24
CA ASN A 56 20.92 -4.77 -5.87
C ASN A 56 20.16 -3.44 -5.84
N ASP A 57 20.44 -2.51 -6.75
CA ASP A 57 19.72 -1.24 -6.85
C ASP A 57 18.24 -1.47 -7.20
N MET A 58 17.97 -2.43 -8.09
CA MET A 58 16.60 -2.79 -8.46
C MET A 58 15.85 -3.51 -7.34
N ILE A 59 16.54 -4.33 -6.54
CA ILE A 59 15.93 -4.94 -5.34
C ILE A 59 15.60 -3.87 -4.29
N ASN A 60 16.49 -2.91 -4.06
CA ASN A 60 16.22 -1.77 -3.17
C ASN A 60 15.01 -0.96 -3.68
N TYR A 61 14.97 -0.66 -4.98
CA TYR A 61 13.83 0.01 -5.60
C TYR A 61 12.52 -0.77 -5.43
N LEU A 62 12.55 -2.09 -5.65
CA LEU A 62 11.40 -2.98 -5.45
C LEU A 62 10.91 -2.91 -4.00
N VAL A 63 11.81 -3.00 -3.02
CA VAL A 63 11.44 -2.92 -1.61
C VAL A 63 10.86 -1.55 -1.25
N LEU A 64 11.49 -0.47 -1.71
CA LEU A 64 11.01 0.89 -1.46
C LEU A 64 9.62 1.10 -2.05
N THR A 65 9.40 0.71 -3.30
CA THR A 65 8.07 0.82 -3.94
C THR A 65 7.02 -0.06 -3.28
N GLY A 66 7.40 -1.25 -2.79
CA GLY A 66 6.56 -2.09 -1.96
C GLY A 66 6.14 -1.40 -0.66
N LEU A 67 7.08 -0.78 0.05
CA LEU A 67 6.79 -0.04 1.29
C LEU A 67 5.83 1.14 1.06
N LEU A 68 5.89 1.75 -0.13
CA LEU A 68 4.95 2.80 -0.54
C LEU A 68 3.53 2.29 -0.82
N ALA A 69 3.24 0.99 -0.75
CA ALA A 69 1.89 0.47 -0.94
C ALA A 69 0.87 1.07 0.05
N LEU A 70 1.30 1.49 1.25
CA LEU A 70 0.45 2.20 2.22
C LEU A 70 -0.14 3.50 1.69
N THR A 71 0.54 4.17 0.76
CA THR A 71 0.11 5.47 0.23
C THR A 71 -0.85 5.34 -0.94
N LYS A 72 -0.92 4.16 -1.57
CA LYS A 72 -1.85 3.87 -2.66
C LYS A 72 -3.25 3.67 -2.10
N MET A 73 -3.99 4.78 -1.97
CA MET A 73 -5.39 4.75 -1.58
C MET A 73 -6.27 4.38 -2.77
N GLU A 74 -6.30 3.10 -3.11
CA GLU A 74 -7.24 2.58 -4.10
C GLU A 74 -8.58 2.32 -3.41
N GLY A 75 -9.61 3.11 -3.67
CA GLY A 75 -10.94 2.79 -3.15
C GLY A 75 -11.92 3.93 -2.88
N PRO A 76 -11.52 5.14 -2.44
CA PRO A 76 -12.47 6.19 -2.08
C PRO A 76 -13.42 6.54 -3.24
N GLY A 77 -12.88 6.77 -4.45
CA GLY A 77 -13.67 7.08 -5.63
C GLY A 77 -14.57 5.93 -6.09
N GLN A 78 -14.04 4.70 -6.12
CA GLN A 78 -14.83 3.52 -6.51
C GLN A 78 -15.94 3.19 -5.52
N LEU A 79 -15.67 3.29 -4.21
CA LEU A 79 -16.66 3.09 -3.15
C LEU A 79 -17.76 4.14 -3.25
N LEU A 80 -17.40 5.40 -3.49
CA LEU A 80 -18.36 6.48 -3.68
C LEU A 80 -19.22 6.25 -4.93
N SER A 81 -18.60 5.91 -6.06
CA SER A 81 -19.29 5.58 -7.31
C SER A 81 -20.30 4.44 -7.12
N ARG A 82 -19.91 3.36 -6.43
CA ARG A 82 -20.84 2.26 -6.09
C ARG A 82 -22.00 2.76 -5.23
N ARG A 83 -21.76 3.56 -4.19
CA ARG A 83 -22.83 4.11 -3.33
C ARG A 83 -23.80 5.01 -4.09
N ILE A 84 -23.30 5.75 -5.08
CA ILE A 84 -24.14 6.56 -5.98
C ILE A 84 -25.01 5.64 -6.84
N ASN A 85 -24.41 4.65 -7.50
CA ASN A 85 -25.12 3.74 -8.39
C ASN A 85 -26.19 2.90 -7.66
N TYR A 86 -25.95 2.53 -6.40
CA TYR A 86 -26.90 1.78 -5.56
C TYR A 86 -27.89 2.66 -4.78
N GLY A 87 -27.80 4.01 -4.87
CA GLY A 87 -28.67 4.94 -4.15
C GLY A 87 -28.46 5.00 -2.63
N SER A 88 -27.54 4.22 -2.08
CA SER A 88 -27.24 4.18 -0.63
C SER A 88 -26.59 5.48 -0.12
N ILE A 89 -26.07 6.31 -1.02
CA ILE A 89 -25.51 7.63 -0.67
C ILE A 89 -26.53 8.56 0.00
N ALA A 90 -27.82 8.43 -0.33
CA ALA A 90 -28.87 9.25 0.29
C ALA A 90 -28.93 9.01 1.82
N THR A 91 -28.81 7.75 2.25
CA THR A 91 -28.80 7.40 3.67
C THR A 91 -27.54 7.88 4.40
N ASP A 92 -26.42 7.98 3.70
CA ASP A 92 -25.18 8.51 4.26
C ASP A 92 -25.22 10.03 4.44
N LEU A 93 -25.90 10.75 3.53
CA LEU A 93 -26.02 12.21 3.56
C LEU A 93 -26.99 12.72 4.63
N ILE A 94 -28.02 11.94 4.97
CA ILE A 94 -28.99 12.29 6.03
C ILE A 94 -28.34 12.20 7.43
N ARG A 95 -27.29 11.39 7.57
CA ARG A 95 -26.63 11.19 8.86
C ARG A 95 -25.72 12.37 9.21
N PRO A 96 -25.63 12.78 10.48
CA PRO A 96 -24.88 13.96 10.91
C PRO A 96 -23.36 13.70 10.99
N TYR A 97 -22.77 13.07 9.96
CA TYR A 97 -21.33 12.86 9.86
C TYR A 97 -20.78 13.34 8.52
N LYS A 98 -19.51 13.74 8.52
CA LYS A 98 -18.81 14.15 7.30
C LYS A 98 -18.41 12.91 6.49
N LEU A 99 -19.13 12.62 5.40
CA LEU A 99 -18.88 11.48 4.50
C LEU A 99 -17.39 11.33 4.13
N LYS A 100 -16.73 12.44 3.76
CA LYS A 100 -15.32 12.46 3.39
C LYS A 100 -14.40 11.92 4.49
N SER A 101 -14.66 12.29 5.75
CA SER A 101 -13.87 11.79 6.90
C SER A 101 -14.10 10.31 7.18
N CYS A 102 -15.31 9.82 6.91
CA CYS A 102 -15.65 8.40 7.03
C CYS A 102 -14.91 7.57 5.97
N LEU A 103 -14.95 8.00 4.71
CA LEU A 103 -14.25 7.34 3.60
C LEU A 103 -12.73 7.34 3.84
N LEU A 104 -12.16 8.46 4.30
CA LEU A 104 -10.75 8.55 4.66
C LEU A 104 -10.39 7.55 5.77
N SER A 105 -11.19 7.49 6.83
CA SER A 105 -10.98 6.55 7.94
C SER A 105 -11.00 5.09 7.48
N GLN A 106 -11.94 4.75 6.59
CA GLN A 106 -12.09 3.40 6.07
C GLN A 106 -10.91 3.03 5.16
N SER A 107 -10.53 3.92 4.24
CA SER A 107 -9.41 3.70 3.33
C SER A 107 -8.09 3.55 4.08
N ILE A 108 -7.83 4.38 5.10
CA ILE A 108 -6.64 4.23 5.95
C ILE A 108 -6.65 2.89 6.69
N GLY A 109 -7.78 2.50 7.29
CA GLY A 109 -7.90 1.24 8.01
C GLY A 109 -7.69 0.01 7.11
N GLU A 110 -8.25 0.03 5.91
CA GLU A 110 -8.09 -1.04 4.91
C GLU A 110 -6.66 -1.12 4.37
N ASN A 111 -6.05 0.01 4.01
CA ASN A 111 -4.66 0.03 3.52
C ASN A 111 -3.66 -0.38 4.61
N LEU A 112 -3.87 0.07 5.85
CA LEU A 112 -3.05 -0.35 6.97
C LEU A 112 -3.16 -1.87 7.21
N ALA A 113 -4.37 -2.43 7.15
CA ALA A 113 -4.58 -3.86 7.26
C ALA A 113 -3.88 -4.63 6.13
N ARG A 114 -4.08 -4.23 4.87
CA ARG A 114 -3.44 -4.84 3.70
C ARG A 114 -1.92 -4.79 3.79
N PHE A 115 -1.38 -3.64 4.18
CA PHE A 115 0.05 -3.47 4.34
C PHE A 115 0.62 -4.42 5.39
N LEU A 116 0.05 -4.44 6.59
CA LEU A 116 0.53 -5.30 7.68
C LEU A 116 0.36 -6.79 7.38
N LEU A 117 -0.69 -7.17 6.65
CA LEU A 117 -1.00 -8.56 6.35
C LEU A 117 -0.24 -9.13 5.15
N PHE A 118 0.01 -8.31 4.13
CA PHE A 118 0.50 -8.80 2.84
C PHE A 118 1.87 -8.23 2.50
N VAL A 119 2.01 -6.91 2.56
CA VAL A 119 3.24 -6.24 2.14
C VAL A 119 4.35 -6.43 3.18
N PHE A 120 4.07 -6.12 4.43
CA PHE A 120 5.03 -6.21 5.52
C PHE A 120 5.69 -7.60 5.62
N PRO A 121 4.96 -8.73 5.72
CA PRO A 121 5.61 -10.04 5.85
C PRO A 121 6.40 -10.43 4.60
N VAL A 122 5.86 -10.21 3.40
CA VAL A 122 6.52 -10.59 2.15
C VAL A 122 7.81 -9.80 1.94
N TYR A 123 7.76 -8.48 2.10
CA TYR A 123 8.92 -7.63 1.90
C TYR A 123 9.94 -7.75 3.03
N THR A 124 9.53 -8.12 4.25
CA THR A 124 10.48 -8.48 5.32
C THR A 124 11.33 -9.71 4.94
N VAL A 125 10.71 -10.71 4.31
CA VAL A 125 11.44 -11.90 3.81
C VAL A 125 12.41 -11.51 2.70
N VAL A 126 11.98 -10.66 1.74
CA VAL A 126 12.87 -10.15 0.68
C VAL A 126 14.06 -9.40 1.28
N LEU A 127 13.80 -8.52 2.25
CA LEU A 127 14.83 -7.77 2.97
C LEU A 127 15.82 -8.66 3.71
N ALA A 128 15.35 -9.74 4.33
CA ALA A 128 16.21 -10.70 5.03
C ALA A 128 17.13 -11.47 4.07
N ILE A 129 16.69 -11.70 2.82
CA ILE A 129 17.44 -12.46 1.81
C ILE A 129 18.46 -11.57 1.09
N PHE A 130 18.04 -10.37 0.66
CA PHE A 130 18.85 -9.51 -0.23
C PHE A 130 19.51 -8.32 0.48
N GLY A 131 19.07 -7.99 1.70
CA GLY A 131 19.52 -6.81 2.43
C GLY A 131 18.89 -5.50 1.91
N LEU A 132 19.06 -4.42 2.68
CA LEU A 132 18.69 -3.06 2.27
C LEU A 132 19.94 -2.19 2.29
N GLN A 133 20.18 -1.47 1.21
CA GLN A 133 21.12 -0.35 1.24
C GLN A 133 20.38 0.90 1.70
N LEU A 134 20.68 1.33 2.92
CA LEU A 134 20.11 2.56 3.47
C LEU A 134 20.78 3.79 2.84
N PRO A 135 20.03 4.91 2.69
CA PRO A 135 20.61 6.17 2.23
C PRO A 135 21.77 6.60 3.14
N THR A 136 22.86 7.08 2.54
CA THR A 136 24.07 7.54 3.24
C THR A 136 23.85 8.80 4.09
N SER A 137 22.76 9.55 3.88
CA SER A 137 22.46 10.78 4.64
C SER A 137 21.09 10.74 5.31
N PRO A 138 20.99 11.07 6.61
CA PRO A 138 19.72 11.21 7.33
C PRO A 138 18.77 12.25 6.71
N LEU A 139 19.31 13.25 6.00
CA LEU A 139 18.52 14.27 5.32
C LEU A 139 17.67 13.67 4.18
N HIS A 140 18.23 12.73 3.42
CA HIS A 140 17.49 12.05 2.35
C HIS A 140 16.30 11.26 2.90
N THR A 141 16.46 10.65 4.08
CA THR A 141 15.36 9.95 4.76
C THR A 141 14.22 10.90 5.15
N LEU A 142 14.54 12.09 5.68
CA LEU A 142 13.52 13.08 6.02
C LEU A 142 12.77 13.60 4.79
N VAL A 143 13.50 13.92 3.72
CA VAL A 143 12.90 14.38 2.45
C VAL A 143 12.03 13.28 1.85
N PHE A 144 12.46 12.01 1.93
CA PHE A 144 11.67 10.87 1.51
C PHE A 144 10.34 10.79 2.27
N PHE A 145 10.36 10.80 3.60
CA PHE A 145 9.12 10.77 4.39
C PHE A 145 8.19 11.95 4.08
N HIS A 146 8.75 13.13 3.85
CA HIS A 146 7.96 14.29 3.43
C HIS A 146 7.30 14.07 2.06
N ALA A 147 8.04 13.54 1.08
CA ALA A 147 7.49 13.22 -0.23
C ALA A 147 6.39 12.15 -0.16
N VAL A 148 6.58 11.12 0.66
CA VAL A 148 5.60 10.05 0.90
C VAL A 148 4.30 10.60 1.50
N LEU A 149 4.40 11.51 2.47
CA LEU A 149 3.23 12.17 3.05
C LEU A 149 2.45 12.98 2.00
N ASN A 150 3.14 13.75 1.17
CA ASN A 150 2.51 14.49 0.08
C ASN A 150 1.86 13.54 -0.94
N GLY A 151 2.53 12.45 -1.30
CA GLY A 151 2.00 11.43 -2.19
C GLY A 151 0.72 10.78 -1.66
N ALA A 152 0.67 10.46 -0.36
CA ALA A 152 -0.53 9.92 0.29
C ALA A 152 -1.72 10.90 0.25
N ILE A 153 -1.44 12.19 0.42
CA ILE A 153 -2.45 13.25 0.30
C ILE A 153 -2.98 13.28 -1.14
N ILE A 154 -2.10 13.35 -2.13
CA ILE A 154 -2.48 13.39 -3.55
C ILE A 154 -3.31 12.16 -3.93
N SER A 155 -2.87 10.96 -3.51
CA SER A 155 -3.58 9.72 -3.78
C SER A 155 -5.02 9.77 -3.27
N PHE A 156 -5.25 10.30 -2.06
CA PHE A 156 -6.60 10.38 -1.50
C PHE A 156 -7.52 11.38 -2.23
N TYR A 157 -6.95 12.45 -2.79
CA TYR A 157 -7.74 13.46 -3.50
C TYR A 157 -8.10 13.06 -4.93
N TYR A 158 -7.24 12.27 -5.59
CA TYR A 158 -7.40 11.90 -7.00
C TYR A 158 -7.94 10.48 -7.22
N PHE A 159 -7.82 9.56 -6.25
CA PHE A 159 -8.25 8.16 -6.35
C PHE A 159 -9.22 7.77 -5.22
#